data_AF-A0A844Q8U4-F1
#
_entry.id   AF-A0A844Q8U4-F1
#
_cell.length_a   1.000
_cell.length_b   1.000
_cell.length_c   1.000
_cell.angle_alpha   90.00
_cell.angle_beta   90.00
_cell.angle_gamma   90.00
#
_symmetry.space_group_name_H-M   'P 1'
#
loop_
_entity.id
_entity.type
_entity.pdbx_description
1 polymer ?
#
loop_
_entity_poly.entity_id
_entity_poly.type
_entity_poly.pdbx_seq_one_letter_code
_entity_poly.pdbx_strand_id
1 'polypeptide(L)' 'MRRNENGDLVIKVDEIPKNCVIVIGDGKAKIKELPAYGELTVITHQQRVRRIKIEEGEEF' A
#
# COMPACT_ATOMS: atom_id res chain seq x y z
N MET A 1 -6.61 7.63 6.10
CA MET A 1 -7.29 6.38 6.55
C MET A 1 -7.74 6.55 7.99
N ARG A 2 -8.92 6.04 8.35
CA ARG A 2 -9.41 6.04 9.74
C ARG A 2 -10.28 4.81 9.99
N ARG A 3 -10.47 4.46 11.26
CA ARG A 3 -11.56 3.54 11.65
C ARG A 3 -12.82 4.34 11.95
N ASN A 4 -13.99 3.84 11.56
CA ASN A 4 -15.27 4.37 12.02
C ASN A 4 -15.70 3.69 13.32
N GLU A 5 -16.88 4.06 13.84
CA GLU A 5 -17.49 3.50 15.05
C GLU A 5 -17.79 1.99 14.95
N ASN A 6 -18.01 1.47 13.74
CA ASN A 6 -18.25 0.05 13.49
C ASN A 6 -16.94 -0.78 13.39
N GLY A 7 -15.78 -0.11 13.45
CA GLY A 7 -14.48 -0.73 13.28
C GLY A 7 -14.04 -0.92 11.82
N ASP A 8 -14.82 -0.44 10.85
CA ASP A 8 -14.47 -0.49 9.43
C ASP A 8 -13.30 0.44 9.14
N LEU A 9 -12.42 0.01 8.23
CA LEU A 9 -11.41 0.88 7.67
C LEU A 9 -12.05 1.77 6.59
N VAL A 10 -12.10 3.07 6.85
CA VAL A 10 -12.61 4.07 5.89
C VAL A 10 -11.43 4.75 5.20
N ILE A 11 -11.47 4.72 3.87
CA ILE A 11 -10.52 5.36 2.97
C ILE A 11 -11.31 6.27 2.04
N LYS A 12 -10.95 7.54 1.98
CA LYS A 12 -11.48 8.46 0.98
C LYS A 12 -10.58 8.38 -0.24
N VAL A 13 -11.20 8.16 -1.41
CA VAL A 13 -10.47 8.01 -2.67
C VAL A 13 -9.74 9.29 -3.07
N ASP A 14 -10.29 10.46 -2.72
CA ASP A 14 -9.66 11.75 -3.00
C ASP A 14 -8.44 12.05 -2.09
N GLU A 15 -8.24 11.27 -1.03
CA GLU A 15 -7.14 11.42 -0.07
C GLU A 15 -6.02 10.38 -0.28
N ILE A 16 -6.07 9.57 -1.33
CA ILE A 16 -5.02 8.59 -1.68
C ILE A 16 -4.27 9.00 -2.95
N PRO A 17 -3.00 8.56 -3.12
CA PRO A 17 -2.25 8.86 -4.34
C PRO A 17 -2.95 8.30 -5.58
N LYS A 18 -2.76 8.98 -6.71
CA LYS A 18 -3.40 8.65 -7.99
C LYS A 18 -3.17 7.19 -8.41
N ASN A 19 -1.95 6.72 -8.22
CA ASN A 19 -1.52 5.35 -8.50
C ASN A 19 -0.91 4.77 -7.22
N CYS A 20 -1.60 3.85 -6.55
CA CYS A 20 -1.12 3.28 -5.29
C CYS A 20 -1.55 1.83 -5.08
N VAL A 21 -0.87 1.17 -4.13
CA VAL A 21 -1.21 -0.14 -3.60
C VAL A 21 -1.57 0.02 -2.13
N ILE A 22 -2.67 -0.61 -1.73
CA ILE A 22 -3.11 -0.69 -0.33
C ILE A 22 -2.93 -2.13 0.14
N VAL A 23 -2.14 -2.30 1.19
CA VAL A 23 -1.85 -3.61 1.77
C VAL A 23 -2.49 -3.70 3.15
N ILE A 24 -3.32 -4.72 3.35
CA ILE A 24 -4.07 -4.94 4.60
C ILE A 24 -3.59 -6.25 5.25
N GLY A 25 -3.21 -6.19 6.53
CA GLY A 25 -2.72 -7.35 7.29
C GLY A 25 -2.51 -7.03 8.77
N ASP A 26 -2.67 -8.03 9.65
CA ASP A 26 -2.57 -7.91 11.11
C ASP A 26 -3.36 -6.71 11.69
N GLY A 27 -4.57 -6.46 11.16
CA GLY A 27 -5.44 -5.36 11.59
C GLY A 27 -4.94 -3.95 11.20
N LYS A 28 -3.91 -3.86 10.37
CA LYS A 28 -3.33 -2.60 9.88
C LYS A 28 -3.49 -2.51 8.37
N ALA A 29 -3.50 -1.28 7.86
CA ALA A 29 -3.41 -1.00 6.44
C ALA A 29 -2.22 -0.06 6.19
N LYS A 30 -1.54 -0.28 5.07
CA LYS A 30 -0.48 0.61 4.58
C LYS A 30 -0.78 0.97 3.13
N ILE A 31 -0.67 2.25 2.82
CA ILE A 31 -0.76 2.76 1.45
C ILE A 31 0.65 3.04 0.96
N LYS A 32 0.97 2.60 -0.25
CA LYS A 32 2.20 2.98 -0.94
C LYS A 32 1.89 3.45 -2.34
N GLU A 33 2.40 4.62 -2.68
CA GLU A 33 2.37 5.14 -4.03
C GLU A 33 3.23 4.27 -4.95
N LEU A 34 2.78 4.07 -6.18
CA LEU A 34 3.58 3.40 -7.21
C LEU A 34 4.72 4.33 -7.64
N PRO A 35 5.94 3.81 -7.84
CA PRO A 35 7.00 4.63 -8.38
C PRO A 35 6.62 5.10 -9.79
N ALA A 36 7.11 6.28 -10.20
CA ALA A 36 6.89 6.78 -11.55
C ALA A 36 7.46 5.81 -12.61
N TYR A 37 8.64 5.23 -12.30
CA TYR A 37 9.31 4.20 -13.08
C TYR A 37 9.89 3.15 -12.15
N GLY A 38 9.83 1.89 -12.56
CA GLY A 38 10.37 0.77 -11.80
C GLY A 38 9.29 -0.11 -11.16
N GLU A 39 9.66 -0.80 -10.09
CA GLU A 39 8.87 -1.89 -9.52
C GLU A 39 8.51 -1.66 -8.05
N LEU A 40 7.28 -2.02 -7.70
CA LEU A 40 6.86 -2.19 -6.30
C LEU A 40 6.61 -3.68 -6.05
N THR A 41 7.43 -4.28 -5.19
CA THR A 41 7.33 -5.70 -4.83
C THR A 41 6.86 -5.86 -3.39
N VAL A 42 5.72 -6.54 -3.20
CA VAL A 42 5.20 -6.93 -1.89
C VAL A 42 5.79 -8.29 -1.49
N ILE A 43 6.57 -8.31 -0.42
CA ILE A 43 7.25 -9.53 0.04
C ILE A 43 6.49 -10.09 1.25
N THR A 44 6.00 -11.32 1.09
CA THR A 44 5.26 -12.06 2.12
C THR A 44 6.09 -13.20 2.72
N HIS A 45 5.85 -13.53 3.99
CA HIS A 45 6.40 -14.72 4.65
C HIS A 45 5.40 -15.20 5.69
N GLN A 46 5.14 -16.52 5.75
CA GLN A 46 4.19 -17.13 6.69
C GLN A 46 2.82 -16.43 6.69
N GLN A 47 2.24 -16.24 5.49
CA GLN A 47 0.92 -15.62 5.30
C GLN A 47 0.81 -14.17 5.79
N ARG A 48 1.94 -13.50 6.07
CA ARG A 48 1.98 -12.09 6.47
C ARG A 48 2.84 -11.27 5.53
N VAL A 49 2.48 -10.00 5.39
CA VAL A 49 3.31 -9.02 4.68
C VAL A 49 4.48 -8.65 5.57
N ARG A 50 5.70 -8.85 5.08
CA ARG A 50 6.92 -8.50 5.82
C ARG A 50 7.45 -7.13 5.45
N ARG A 51 7.55 -6.84 4.15
CA ARG A 51 8.05 -5.56 3.65
C ARG A 51 7.53 -5.28 2.25
N ILE A 52 7.58 -4.01 1.89
CA ILE A 52 7.38 -3.52 0.52
C ILE A 52 8.76 -3.03 0.06
N LYS A 53 9.25 -3.55 -1.07
CA LYS A 53 10.46 -3.08 -1.74
C LYS A 53 10.04 -2.20 -2.91
N ILE A 54 10.70 -1.07 -3.08
CA ILE A 54 10.55 -0.20 -4.25
C ILE A 54 11.92 -0.17 -4.91
N GLU A 55 11.94 -0.47 -6.20
CA GLU A 55 13.12 -0.33 -7.05
C GLU A 55 12.77 0.72 -8.10
N GLU A 56 13.40 1.90 -7.99
CA GLU A 56 13.22 2.97 -8.95
C GLU A 56 13.92 2.59 -10.26
N GLY A 57 13.24 2.84 -11.38
CA GLY A 57 13.80 2.77 -12.73
C GLY A 57 13.86 4.16 -13.37
N GLU A 58 14.24 4.20 -14.64
CA GLU A 58 14.23 5.43 -15.46
C GLU A 58 13.42 5.17 -16.74
N GLU A 59 12.70 6.18 -17.24
CA GLU A 59 12.16 6.16 -18.60
C GLU A 59 13.34 6.44 -19.55
N PHE A 60 13.59 5.51 -20.49
CA PHE A 60 14.56 5.71 -21.58
C PHE A 60 13.92 6.48 -22.74
#